data_AF-A0A954T926-F1
#
_entry.id   AF-A0A954T926-F1
#
_cell.length_a   1.000
_cell.length_b   1.000
_cell.length_c   1.000
_cell.angle_alpha   90.00
_cell.angle_beta   90.00
_cell.angle_gamma   90.00
#
_symmetry.space_group_name_H-M   'P 1'
#
loop_
_entity.id
_entity.type
_entity.pdbx_description
1 polymer ?
#
loop_
_entity_poly.entity_id
_entity_poly.type
_entity_poly.pdbx_seq_one_letter_code
_entity_poly.pdbx_strand_id
1 'polypeptide(L)'
;DAYTEQAMGLLTSSRLAEALDLSKEDPRVVERYGTGDPTVFIDSNGAPRVPQSMLVARRLIEAGVRVVTLNYSKWDWHGGTNTEGRANNSIFVREQEEFPVFDQCLSALIEDLHQRGLADDCAVVVWGEFGRTPKISNIVGRDHWPQVNCALLAGGKLRHGQVIGATDRLAGEVV
;
A
#
# COMPACT_ATOMS: atom_id res chain seq x y z
N ASP A 1 -5.46 12.59 -29.50
CA ASP A 1 -4.02 12.36 -29.78
C ASP A 1 -3.67 10.90 -29.48
N ALA A 2 -2.40 10.50 -29.58
CA ALA A 2 -1.96 9.13 -29.32
C ALA A 2 -2.22 8.65 -27.88
N TYR A 3 -2.23 9.56 -26.89
CA TYR A 3 -2.57 9.22 -25.50
C TYR A 3 -4.06 8.98 -25.34
N THR A 4 -4.90 9.77 -26.02
CA THR A 4 -6.36 9.56 -26.08
C THR A 4 -6.69 8.20 -26.69
N GLU A 5 -6.02 7.84 -27.79
CA GLU A 5 -6.23 6.57 -28.49
C GLU A 5 -5.82 5.36 -27.62
N GLN A 6 -4.70 5.46 -26.89
CA GLN A 6 -4.31 4.42 -25.93
C GLN A 6 -5.27 4.30 -24.74
N ALA A 7 -5.73 5.43 -24.19
CA ALA A 7 -6.71 5.42 -23.10
C ALA A 7 -8.04 4.80 -23.57
N MET A 8 -8.52 5.17 -24.76
CA MET A 8 -9.70 4.58 -25.37
C MET A 8 -9.49 3.09 -25.64
N GLY A 9 -8.34 2.69 -26.20
CA GLY A 9 -8.00 1.29 -26.44
C GLY A 9 -7.98 0.43 -25.17
N LEU A 10 -7.50 0.99 -24.05
CA LEU A 10 -7.59 0.32 -22.74
C LEU A 10 -9.04 0.14 -22.29
N LEU A 11 -9.87 1.18 -22.41
CA LEU A 11 -11.27 1.16 -21.99
C LEU A 11 -12.18 0.31 -22.88
N THR A 12 -11.90 0.25 -24.19
CA THR A 12 -12.71 -0.48 -25.16
C THR A 12 -12.21 -1.90 -25.43
N SER A 13 -11.07 -2.30 -24.85
CA SER A 13 -10.57 -3.67 -24.92
C SER A 13 -10.93 -4.48 -23.67
N SER A 14 -10.87 -5.81 -23.78
CA SER A 14 -11.05 -6.68 -22.61
C SER A 14 -9.91 -6.55 -21.60
N ARG A 15 -8.74 -6.02 -21.99
CA ARG A 15 -7.51 -6.06 -21.19
C ARG A 15 -7.68 -5.51 -19.79
N LEU A 16 -8.42 -4.41 -19.63
CA LEU A 16 -8.69 -3.83 -18.32
C LEU A 16 -9.56 -4.76 -17.46
N ALA A 17 -10.63 -5.30 -18.03
CA ALA A 17 -11.50 -6.25 -17.33
C ALA A 17 -10.74 -7.54 -16.95
N GLU A 18 -9.86 -8.03 -17.83
CA GLU A 18 -9.03 -9.21 -17.55
C GLU A 18 -7.98 -8.95 -16.48
N ALA A 19 -7.44 -7.74 -16.38
CA ALA A 19 -6.53 -7.36 -15.32
C ALA A 19 -7.20 -7.37 -13.94
N LEU A 20 -8.49 -6.97 -13.88
CA LEU A 20 -9.29 -6.96 -12.65
C LEU A 20 -9.77 -8.37 -12.24
N ASP A 21 -9.83 -9.32 -13.17
CA ASP A 21 -10.27 -10.69 -12.93
C ASP A 21 -9.11 -11.56 -12.40
N LEU A 22 -9.01 -11.66 -11.07
CA LEU A 22 -8.00 -12.49 -10.40
C LEU A 22 -8.20 -14.00 -10.60
N SER A 23 -9.35 -14.46 -11.08
CA SER A 23 -9.53 -15.88 -11.42
C SER A 23 -8.65 -16.32 -12.60
N LYS A 24 -8.10 -15.35 -13.34
CA LYS A 24 -7.11 -15.53 -14.42
C LYS A 24 -5.66 -15.48 -13.97
N GLU A 25 -5.37 -15.44 -12.67
CA GLU A 25 -4.02 -15.54 -12.12
C GLU A 25 -3.79 -16.94 -11.51
N ASP A 26 -2.54 -17.42 -11.52
CA ASP A 26 -2.21 -18.66 -10.80
C ASP A 26 -2.60 -18.51 -9.31
N PRO A 27 -3.38 -19.43 -8.74
CA PRO A 27 -3.76 -19.38 -7.32
C PRO A 27 -2.58 -19.21 -6.37
N ARG A 28 -1.39 -19.74 -6.69
CA ARG A 28 -0.18 -19.58 -5.88
C ARG A 28 0.30 -18.14 -5.85
N VAL A 29 0.16 -17.41 -6.95
CA VAL A 29 0.49 -15.99 -7.02
C VAL A 29 -0.52 -15.19 -6.20
N VAL A 30 -1.82 -15.52 -6.29
CA VAL A 30 -2.85 -14.87 -5.45
C VAL A 30 -2.57 -15.09 -3.97
N GLU A 31 -2.28 -16.33 -3.57
CA GLU A 31 -1.96 -16.70 -2.19
C GLU A 31 -0.73 -15.96 -1.65
N ARG A 32 0.29 -15.75 -2.50
CA ARG A 32 1.51 -15.04 -2.12
C ARG A 32 1.26 -13.62 -1.62
N TYR A 33 0.33 -12.89 -2.24
CA TYR A 33 -0.06 -11.55 -1.79
C TYR A 33 -0.91 -11.58 -0.51
N GLY A 34 -1.48 -12.74 -0.16
CA GLY A 34 -2.40 -12.88 0.97
C GLY A 34 -3.84 -12.49 0.64
N THR A 35 -4.72 -12.72 1.61
CA THR A 35 -6.16 -12.48 1.45
C THR A 35 -6.70 -11.54 2.51
N GLY A 36 -7.53 -10.59 2.09
CA GLY A 36 -8.30 -9.75 2.99
C GLY A 36 -9.48 -10.47 3.63
N ASP A 37 -10.16 -9.79 4.55
CA ASP A 37 -11.44 -10.26 5.09
C ASP A 37 -12.57 -9.90 4.10
N PRO A 38 -13.26 -10.88 3.50
CA PRO A 38 -14.30 -10.64 2.50
C PRO A 38 -15.59 -10.05 3.10
N THR A 39 -15.70 -9.97 4.42
CA THR A 39 -16.86 -9.44 5.13
C THR A 39 -16.70 -7.97 5.54
N VAL A 40 -15.48 -7.42 5.43
CA VAL A 40 -15.20 -6.03 5.76
C VAL A 40 -15.23 -5.19 4.49
N PHE A 41 -16.09 -4.17 4.49
CA PHE A 41 -16.28 -3.27 3.35
C PHE A 41 -15.73 -1.88 3.66
N ILE A 42 -15.67 -1.04 2.62
CA ILE A 42 -15.33 0.37 2.76
C ILE A 42 -16.36 1.08 3.65
N ASP A 43 -15.87 1.87 4.60
CA ASP A 43 -16.67 2.69 5.50
C ASP A 43 -15.98 4.06 5.71
N SER A 44 -16.47 4.87 6.65
CA SER A 44 -15.85 6.17 6.98
C SER A 44 -14.44 6.03 7.56
N ASN A 45 -14.03 4.82 7.95
CA ASN A 45 -12.71 4.50 8.46
C ASN A 45 -11.73 4.06 7.34
N GLY A 46 -12.11 4.18 6.07
CA GLY A 46 -11.25 3.91 4.92
C GLY A 46 -11.55 2.58 4.22
N ALA A 47 -10.68 2.18 3.30
CA ALA A 47 -10.88 0.91 2.59
C ALA A 47 -10.49 -0.29 3.47
N PRO A 48 -11.14 -1.45 3.28
CA PRO A 48 -10.75 -2.66 3.96
C PRO A 48 -9.30 -3.06 3.63
N ARG A 49 -8.72 -3.88 4.50
CA ARG A 49 -7.44 -4.52 4.22
C ARG A 49 -7.61 -5.58 3.14
N VAL A 50 -7.26 -5.22 1.89
CA VAL A 50 -7.35 -6.11 0.72
C VAL A 50 -5.96 -6.21 0.07
N PRO A 51 -5.12 -7.17 0.51
CA PRO A 51 -3.77 -7.34 -0.02
C PRO A 51 -3.73 -7.58 -1.53
N GLN A 52 -4.77 -8.24 -2.08
CA GLN A 52 -4.88 -8.49 -3.52
C GLN A 52 -5.03 -7.22 -4.36
N SER A 53 -5.34 -6.05 -3.77
CA SER A 53 -5.32 -4.78 -4.49
C SER A 53 -3.93 -4.47 -5.09
N MET A 54 -2.85 -4.90 -4.43
CA MET A 54 -1.49 -4.76 -4.99
C MET A 54 -1.24 -5.70 -6.18
N LEU A 55 -1.79 -6.92 -6.16
CA LEU A 55 -1.74 -7.84 -7.30
C LEU A 55 -2.52 -7.27 -8.49
N VAL A 56 -3.72 -6.74 -8.24
CA VAL A 56 -4.50 -6.04 -9.26
C VAL A 56 -3.71 -4.87 -9.81
N ALA A 57 -3.02 -4.10 -8.97
CA ALA A 57 -2.17 -3.00 -9.42
C ALA A 57 -1.10 -3.48 -10.41
N ARG A 58 -0.38 -4.57 -10.10
CA ARG A 58 0.59 -5.16 -11.02
C ARG A 58 -0.05 -5.56 -12.36
N ARG A 59 -1.21 -6.23 -12.33
CA ARG A 59 -1.92 -6.65 -13.55
C ARG A 59 -2.40 -5.45 -14.38
N LEU A 60 -2.81 -4.36 -13.73
CA LEU A 60 -3.17 -3.12 -14.40
C LEU A 60 -1.95 -2.49 -15.10
N ILE A 61 -0.78 -2.49 -14.46
CA ILE A 61 0.48 -2.04 -15.08
C ILE A 61 0.79 -2.91 -16.31
N GLU A 62 0.68 -4.24 -16.21
CA GLU A 62 0.86 -5.16 -17.35
C GLU A 62 -0.13 -4.90 -18.49
N ALA A 63 -1.36 -4.52 -18.17
CA ALA A 63 -2.38 -4.18 -19.16
C ALA A 63 -2.09 -2.83 -19.86
N GLY A 64 -1.19 -2.00 -19.33
CA GLY A 64 -0.77 -0.72 -19.88
C GLY A 64 -1.28 0.50 -19.12
N VAL A 65 -1.83 0.33 -17.91
CA VAL A 65 -2.18 1.45 -17.03
C VAL A 65 -0.90 2.15 -16.59
N ARG A 66 -0.85 3.47 -16.71
CA ARG A 66 0.36 4.26 -16.41
C ARG A 66 0.56 4.61 -14.95
N VAL A 67 -0.55 4.77 -14.22
CA VAL A 67 -0.55 5.15 -12.81
C VAL A 67 -1.67 4.39 -12.12
N VAL A 68 -1.33 3.65 -11.07
CA VAL A 68 -2.29 3.00 -10.19
C VAL A 68 -2.12 3.59 -8.81
N THR A 69 -3.21 4.05 -8.20
CA THR A 69 -3.23 4.52 -6.81
C THR A 69 -4.19 3.64 -6.04
N LEU A 70 -3.78 3.19 -4.86
CA LEU A 70 -4.62 2.44 -3.94
C LEU A 70 -4.33 2.90 -2.52
N ASN A 71 -5.32 2.78 -1.65
CA ASN A 71 -5.12 2.90 -0.21
C ASN A 71 -5.07 1.50 0.40
N TYR A 72 -4.38 1.35 1.52
CA TYR A 72 -4.28 0.08 2.24
C TYR A 72 -4.83 0.24 3.65
N SER A 73 -5.86 -0.56 3.96
CA SER A 73 -6.43 -0.69 5.30
C SER A 73 -7.10 0.57 5.87
N LYS A 74 -7.68 0.40 7.07
CA LYS A 74 -8.40 1.42 7.84
C LYS A 74 -7.45 2.27 8.68
N TRP A 75 -7.83 3.52 8.94
CA TRP A 75 -6.94 4.51 9.56
C TRP A 75 -7.10 4.68 11.09
N ASP A 76 -8.24 4.32 11.67
CA ASP A 76 -8.53 4.60 13.08
C ASP A 76 -7.81 3.67 14.04
N TRP A 77 -6.62 4.08 14.48
CA TRP A 77 -5.76 3.36 15.43
C TRP A 77 -5.63 4.14 16.76
N HIS A 78 -6.68 4.85 17.17
CA HIS A 78 -6.68 5.80 18.30
C HIS A 78 -7.19 5.21 19.63
N GLY A 79 -7.02 3.91 19.86
CA GLY A 79 -7.49 3.27 21.09
C GLY A 79 -9.02 3.18 21.19
N GLY A 80 -9.50 2.75 22.36
CA GLY A 80 -10.92 2.49 22.58
C GLY A 80 -11.45 1.30 21.78
N THR A 81 -12.74 1.37 21.43
CA THR A 81 -13.43 0.38 20.59
C THR A 81 -13.45 0.89 19.15
N ASN A 82 -12.93 0.11 18.21
CA ASN A 82 -12.91 0.49 16.79
C ASN A 82 -14.30 0.38 16.13
N THR A 83 -14.38 0.76 14.84
CA THR A 83 -15.63 0.66 14.05
C THR A 83 -16.15 -0.77 13.84
N GLU A 84 -15.36 -1.78 14.17
CA GLU A 84 -15.72 -3.20 14.12
C GLU A 84 -16.15 -3.75 15.49
N GLY A 85 -16.25 -2.90 16.51
CA GLY A 85 -16.64 -3.31 17.87
C GLY A 85 -15.51 -3.98 18.67
N ARG A 86 -14.28 -4.00 18.16
CA ARG A 86 -13.11 -4.57 18.86
C ARG A 86 -12.55 -3.56 19.85
N ALA A 87 -12.45 -3.96 21.12
CA ALA A 87 -11.76 -3.20 22.16
C ALA A 87 -10.23 -3.22 21.96
N ASN A 88 -9.52 -2.32 22.63
CA ASN A 88 -8.06 -2.20 22.61
C ASN A 88 -7.46 -1.86 21.23
N ASN A 89 -8.01 -0.83 20.59
CA ASN A 89 -7.62 -0.31 19.28
C ASN A 89 -6.31 0.54 19.29
N SER A 90 -5.34 0.23 20.15
CA SER A 90 -4.09 1.03 20.25
C SER A 90 -3.20 0.86 19.01
N ILE A 91 -2.33 1.84 18.75
CA ILE A 91 -1.46 1.83 17.57
C ILE A 91 -0.60 0.56 17.49
N PHE A 92 -0.03 0.11 18.62
CA PHE A 92 0.86 -1.04 18.65
C PHE A 92 0.13 -2.36 18.37
N VAL A 93 -1.12 -2.48 18.81
CA VAL A 93 -1.96 -3.64 18.49
C VAL A 93 -2.26 -3.65 17.00
N ARG A 94 -2.60 -2.50 16.41
CA ARG A 94 -2.87 -2.39 14.98
C ARG A 94 -1.66 -2.65 14.12
N GLU A 95 -0.50 -2.09 14.47
CA GLU A 95 0.76 -2.36 13.77
C GLU A 95 1.07 -3.87 13.74
N GLN A 96 0.87 -4.59 14.85
CA GLN A 96 1.06 -6.04 14.91
C GLN A 96 0.09 -6.83 14.01
N GLU A 97 -1.13 -6.34 13.83
CA GLU A 97 -2.13 -6.96 12.95
C GLU A 97 -1.89 -6.62 11.47
N GLU A 98 -1.45 -5.40 11.19
CA GLU A 98 -1.45 -4.79 9.85
C GLU A 98 -0.11 -4.95 9.14
N PHE A 99 1.00 -4.68 9.82
CA PHE A 99 2.32 -4.65 9.17
C PHE A 99 2.77 -5.99 8.60
N PRO A 100 2.53 -7.16 9.24
CA PRO A 100 2.91 -8.43 8.63
C PRO A 100 2.20 -8.68 7.29
N VAL A 101 0.93 -8.32 7.19
CA VAL A 101 0.14 -8.50 5.97
C VAL A 101 0.57 -7.48 4.91
N PHE A 102 0.84 -6.24 5.32
CA PHE A 102 1.34 -5.19 4.44
C PHE A 102 2.71 -5.54 3.86
N ASP A 103 3.64 -5.99 4.71
CA ASP A 103 4.98 -6.42 4.31
C ASP A 103 4.94 -7.59 3.33
N GLN A 104 4.08 -8.58 3.59
CA GLN A 104 3.85 -9.71 2.70
C GLN A 104 3.39 -9.24 1.29
N CYS A 105 2.35 -8.40 1.20
CA CYS A 105 1.82 -8.03 -0.11
C CYS A 105 2.69 -7.02 -0.87
N LEU A 106 3.36 -6.11 -0.14
CA LEU A 106 4.28 -5.15 -0.74
C LEU A 106 5.54 -5.85 -1.27
N SER A 107 6.13 -6.77 -0.50
CA SER A 107 7.28 -7.56 -0.95
C SER A 107 6.91 -8.43 -2.16
N ALA A 108 5.73 -9.07 -2.14
CA ALA A 108 5.22 -9.82 -3.29
C ALA A 108 5.09 -8.95 -4.55
N LEU A 109 4.55 -7.72 -4.44
CA LEU A 109 4.47 -6.78 -5.55
C LEU A 109 5.86 -6.44 -6.11
N ILE A 110 6.79 -6.04 -5.25
CA ILE A 110 8.13 -5.63 -5.67
C ILE A 110 8.83 -6.81 -6.37
N GLU A 111 8.79 -8.00 -5.79
CA GLU A 111 9.40 -9.19 -6.38
C GLU A 111 8.74 -9.60 -7.70
N ASP A 112 7.41 -9.53 -7.82
CA ASP A 112 6.70 -9.79 -9.07
C ASP A 112 7.15 -8.84 -10.17
N LEU A 113 7.30 -7.54 -9.87
CA LEU A 113 7.79 -6.56 -10.85
C LEU A 113 9.20 -6.92 -11.32
N HIS A 114 10.07 -7.41 -10.42
CA HIS A 114 11.40 -7.90 -10.81
C HIS A 114 11.32 -9.15 -11.69
N GLN A 115 10.55 -10.16 -11.29
CA GLN A 115 10.41 -11.43 -12.01
C GLN A 115 9.81 -11.24 -13.42
N ARG A 116 8.98 -10.22 -13.60
CA ARG A 116 8.32 -9.89 -14.87
C ARG A 116 9.10 -8.91 -15.74
N GLY A 117 10.28 -8.46 -15.29
CA GLY A 117 11.08 -7.48 -16.02
C GLY A 117 10.48 -6.07 -16.05
N LEU A 118 9.56 -5.76 -15.13
CA LEU A 118 8.86 -4.48 -15.03
C LEU A 118 9.50 -3.52 -14.02
N ALA A 119 10.34 -4.03 -13.11
CA ALA A 119 10.94 -3.24 -12.03
C ALA A 119 11.73 -2.03 -12.53
N ASP A 120 12.26 -2.09 -13.74
CA ASP A 120 13.02 -1.00 -14.37
C ASP A 120 12.13 0.11 -14.94
N ASP A 121 10.89 -0.22 -15.30
CA ASP A 121 9.95 0.71 -15.95
C ASP A 121 8.78 1.11 -15.05
N CYS A 122 8.62 0.48 -13.89
CA CYS A 122 7.60 0.77 -12.90
C CYS A 122 8.23 1.20 -11.58
N ALA A 123 7.90 2.42 -11.11
CA ALA A 123 8.24 2.88 -9.77
C ALA A 123 7.08 2.59 -8.81
N VAL A 124 7.41 2.03 -7.64
CA VAL A 124 6.49 1.86 -6.52
C VAL A 124 6.82 2.91 -5.48
N VAL A 125 5.81 3.69 -5.09
CA VAL A 125 5.94 4.71 -4.04
C VAL A 125 4.91 4.39 -2.96
N VAL A 126 5.38 4.18 -1.74
CA VAL A 126 4.57 3.96 -0.55
C VAL A 126 4.80 5.12 0.39
N TRP A 127 3.72 5.79 0.79
CA TRP A 127 3.78 6.90 1.73
C TRP A 127 2.50 6.95 2.59
N GLY A 128 2.56 7.70 3.68
CA GLY A 128 1.39 8.05 4.50
C GLY A 128 1.12 9.55 4.45
N GLU A 129 0.02 9.99 5.07
CA GLU A 129 -0.35 11.41 5.16
C GLU A 129 0.53 12.19 6.16
N PHE A 130 0.80 11.58 7.31
CA PHE A 130 1.61 12.15 8.39
C PHE A 130 2.42 11.06 9.09
N GLY A 131 3.49 11.45 9.79
CA GLY A 131 4.22 10.54 10.65
C GLY A 131 3.63 10.48 12.06
N ARG A 132 4.45 9.98 12.99
CA ARG A 132 4.06 9.73 14.38
C ARG A 132 5.02 10.41 15.34
N THR A 133 4.50 10.90 16.47
CA THR A 133 5.32 11.57 17.47
C THR A 133 6.53 10.71 17.87
N PRO A 134 7.73 11.30 18.05
CA PRO A 134 8.89 10.53 18.49
C PRO A 134 8.71 9.99 19.93
N LYS A 135 7.94 10.71 20.74
CA LYS A 135 7.57 10.31 22.10
C LYS A 135 6.24 9.57 22.10
N ILE A 136 6.20 8.46 22.84
CA ILE A 136 4.98 7.68 23.11
C ILE A 136 4.11 8.48 24.10
N SER A 137 2.85 8.69 23.75
CA SER A 137 1.79 9.27 24.59
C SER A 137 1.19 8.23 25.53
N ASN A 138 0.55 8.70 26.60
CA ASN A 138 -0.02 7.83 27.64
C ASN A 138 -1.40 7.25 27.27
N ILE A 139 -1.90 7.50 26.06
CA ILE A 139 -3.27 7.15 25.66
C ILE A 139 -3.27 6.00 24.65
N VAL A 140 -2.74 6.23 23.45
CA VAL A 140 -2.94 5.34 22.29
C VAL A 140 -1.65 4.82 21.67
N GLY A 141 -0.50 5.29 22.17
CA GLY A 141 0.82 4.99 21.60
C GLY A 141 1.49 6.25 21.07
N ARG A 142 1.46 6.52 19.75
CA ARG A 142 2.06 7.74 19.17
C ARG A 142 1.01 8.59 18.47
N ASP A 143 1.06 9.90 18.68
CA ASP A 143 0.10 10.84 18.12
C ASP A 143 0.48 11.26 16.69
N HIS A 144 -0.40 11.98 15.98
CA HIS A 144 -0.10 12.51 14.66
C HIS A 144 1.02 13.55 14.69
N TRP A 145 1.93 13.46 13.72
CA TRP A 145 3.10 14.33 13.65
C TRP A 145 3.39 14.78 12.21
N PRO A 146 3.01 16.02 11.83
CA PRO A 146 3.22 16.53 10.48
C PRO A 146 4.67 16.92 10.15
N GLN A 147 5.54 17.08 11.15
CA GLN A 147 6.90 17.58 10.96
C GLN A 147 7.83 16.56 10.30
N VAL A 148 7.57 15.26 10.48
CA VAL A 148 8.40 14.17 9.96
C VAL A 148 7.51 13.05 9.46
N ASN A 149 7.79 12.54 8.27
CA ASN A 149 7.20 11.32 7.73
C ASN A 149 8.25 10.57 6.87
N CYS A 150 7.96 9.34 6.46
CA CYS A 150 8.79 8.58 5.53
C CYS A 150 8.00 8.14 4.29
N ALA A 151 8.76 7.85 3.24
CA ALA A 151 8.26 7.17 2.06
C ALA A 151 9.22 6.03 1.70
N LEU A 152 8.69 4.93 1.20
CA LEU A 152 9.45 3.82 0.63
C LEU A 152 9.32 3.89 -0.89
N LEU A 153 10.46 3.81 -1.57
CA LEU A 153 10.53 3.81 -3.03
C LEU A 153 11.22 2.53 -3.51
N ALA A 154 10.66 1.91 -4.56
CA ALA A 154 11.24 0.77 -5.25
C ALA A 154 10.98 0.86 -6.77
N GLY A 155 11.69 0.04 -7.56
CA GLY A 155 11.65 0.07 -9.03
C GLY A 155 12.06 1.40 -9.71
N GLY A 156 11.70 1.58 -10.98
CA GLY A 156 11.88 2.80 -11.77
C GLY A 156 13.33 3.21 -12.05
N LYS A 157 14.28 2.27 -12.09
CA LYS A 157 15.73 2.52 -12.28
C LYS A 157 16.35 3.53 -11.30
N LEU A 158 15.71 3.77 -10.15
CA LEU A 158 16.33 4.61 -9.10
C LEU A 158 17.53 3.87 -8.47
N ARG A 159 18.35 4.61 -7.72
CA ARG A 159 19.43 4.02 -6.93
C ARG A 159 18.87 3.60 -5.57
N HIS A 160 18.64 2.29 -5.39
CA HIS A 160 18.03 1.74 -4.19
C HIS A 160 19.08 1.31 -3.16
N GLY A 161 18.64 0.81 -2.00
CA GLY A 161 19.54 0.41 -0.91
C GLY A 161 20.10 1.58 -0.12
N GLN A 162 19.39 2.71 -0.10
CA GLN A 162 19.81 3.96 0.54
C GLN A 162 18.73 4.44 1.51
N VAL A 163 19.16 5.16 2.55
CA VAL A 163 18.29 6.03 3.35
C VAL A 163 18.62 7.46 2.95
N ILE A 164 17.61 8.21 2.50
CA ILE A 164 17.75 9.59 2.05
C ILE A 164 16.96 10.49 3.01
N GLY A 165 17.63 11.51 3.53
CA GLY A 165 17.11 12.37 4.59
C GLY A 165 17.50 11.89 5.98
N ALA A 166 17.36 12.77 6.96
CA ALA A 166 17.61 12.48 8.36
C ALA A 166 16.64 13.29 9.22
N THR A 167 16.58 12.92 10.50
CA THR A 167 15.88 13.70 11.51
C THR A 167 16.86 14.21 12.55
N ASP A 168 16.45 15.18 13.34
CA ASP A 168 17.21 15.61 14.51
C ASP A 168 17.40 14.45 15.50
N ARG A 169 18.23 14.65 16.53
CA ARG A 169 18.52 13.62 17.54
C ARG A 169 17.27 13.12 18.28
N LEU A 170 16.17 13.88 18.23
CA LEU A 170 14.90 13.55 18.88
C LEU A 170 13.91 12.89 17.92
N ALA A 171 14.24 12.74 16.64
CA ALA A 171 13.33 12.34 15.57
C ALA A 171 12.09 13.24 15.44
N GLY A 172 12.19 14.51 15.85
CA GLY A 172 11.08 15.47 15.89
C GLY A 172 10.98 16.36 14.65
N GLU A 173 12.10 16.63 13.98
CA GLU A 173 12.19 17.54 12.83
C GLU A 173 13.12 16.96 11.76
N VAL A 174 12.94 17.37 10.50
CA VAL A 174 13.85 17.04 9.38
C VAL A 174 15.12 17.90 9.47
N VAL A 175 16.28 17.33 9.14
CA VAL A 175 17.59 18.02 9.09
C VAL A 175 18.28 17.90 7.74
#